data_AF-A0A365XUD1-F1
#
_entry.id   AF-A0A365XUD1-F1
#
_cell.length_a   1.000
_cell.length_b   1.000
_cell.length_c   1.000
_cell.angle_alpha   90.00
_cell.angle_beta   90.00
_cell.angle_gamma   90.00
#
_symmetry.space_group_name_H-M   'P 1'
#
loop_
_entity.id
_entity.type
_entity.pdbx_description
1 polymer ?
#
loop_
_entity_poly.entity_id
_entity_poly.type
_entity_poly.pdbx_seq_one_letter_code
_entity_poly.pdbx_strand_id
1 'polypeptide(L)'
;MITEKFRLQWYQRSKSYDLFEQGVQQFMKQYAHQVDASELNSFARSLGRNTRDTALVRQALDWCERAVKEKPDPQFIGTKAFLLYRLGDTDQAIRLQEEAISRIEDKMENKYQIEYQQKLLDKMKKGEEIR
;
A
#
# COMPACT_ATOMS: atom_id res chain seq x y z
N MET A 1 -14.82 -12.21 12.47
CA MET A 1 -13.75 -12.08 11.45
C MET A 1 -14.27 -12.03 10.01
N ILE A 2 -14.97 -13.06 9.51
CA ILE A 2 -15.38 -13.16 8.08
C ILE A 2 -16.30 -11.99 7.67
N THR A 3 -17.34 -11.71 8.46
CA THR A 3 -18.31 -10.62 8.18
C THR A 3 -17.64 -9.25 8.17
N GLU A 4 -16.66 -9.03 9.04
CA GLU A 4 -15.91 -7.79 9.16
C GLU A 4 -14.97 -7.62 7.96
N LYS A 5 -14.29 -8.68 7.51
CA LYS A 5 -13.49 -8.66 6.27
C LYS A 5 -14.36 -8.32 5.06
N PHE A 6 -15.53 -8.93 4.93
CA PHE A 6 -16.48 -8.60 3.85
C PHE A 6 -16.92 -7.14 3.89
N ARG A 7 -17.16 -6.59 5.08
CA ARG A 7 -17.52 -5.19 5.26
C ARG A 7 -16.39 -4.25 4.82
N LEU A 8 -15.15 -4.54 5.19
CA LEU A 8 -13.98 -3.77 4.75
C LEU A 8 -13.81 -3.79 3.24
N GLN A 9 -13.91 -4.97 2.62
CA GLN A 9 -13.85 -5.11 1.17
C GLN A 9 -14.97 -4.34 0.48
N TRP A 10 -16.19 -4.37 1.04
CA TRP A 10 -17.30 -3.59 0.54
C TRP A 10 -17.01 -2.09 0.61
N TYR A 11 -16.50 -1.57 1.74
CA TYR A 11 -16.11 -0.16 1.86
C TYR A 11 -15.06 0.26 0.83
N GLN A 12 -14.04 -0.58 0.58
CA GLN A 12 -13.04 -0.31 -0.44
C GLN A 12 -13.65 -0.26 -1.85
N ARG A 13 -14.55 -1.19 -2.17
CA ARG A 13 -15.21 -1.28 -3.48
C ARG A 13 -16.23 -0.16 -3.71
N SER A 14 -16.98 0.22 -2.68
CA SER A 14 -17.93 1.32 -2.71
C SER A 14 -17.28 2.69 -2.53
N LYS A 15 -15.94 2.74 -2.40
CA LYS A 15 -15.15 3.96 -2.16
C LYS A 15 -15.57 4.73 -0.90
N SER A 16 -16.16 4.03 0.06
CA SER A 16 -16.56 4.59 1.36
C SER A 16 -15.36 4.66 2.29
N TYR A 17 -14.38 5.51 1.95
CA TYR A 17 -13.07 5.48 2.60
C TYR A 17 -13.09 5.93 4.07
N ASP A 18 -13.99 6.83 4.46
CA ASP A 18 -14.15 7.22 5.86
C ASP A 18 -14.63 6.04 6.72
N LEU A 19 -15.55 5.24 6.18
CA LEU A 19 -16.03 4.01 6.82
C LEU A 19 -14.96 2.92 6.80
N PHE A 20 -14.17 2.84 5.72
CA PHE A 20 -13.04 1.94 5.64
C PHE A 20 -11.99 2.25 6.71
N GLU A 21 -11.63 3.52 6.88
CA GLU A 21 -10.63 3.96 7.86
C GLU A 21 -11.03 3.57 9.28
N GLN A 22 -12.26 3.90 9.68
CA GLN A 22 -12.78 3.53 11.00
C GLN A 22 -12.86 2.00 11.16
N GLY A 23 -13.38 1.32 10.13
CA GLY A 23 -13.53 -0.13 10.13
C GLY A 23 -12.20 -0.87 10.24
N VAL A 24 -11.18 -0.45 9.48
CA VAL A 24 -9.89 -1.14 9.44
C VAL A 24 -9.13 -0.94 10.75
N GLN A 25 -9.22 0.23 11.37
CA GLN A 25 -8.66 0.45 12.71
C GLN A 25 -9.30 -0.46 13.75
N GLN A 26 -10.64 -0.57 13.76
CA GLN A 26 -11.34 -1.47 14.68
C GLN A 26 -10.97 -2.93 14.43
N PHE A 27 -10.94 -3.33 13.16
CA PHE A 27 -10.59 -4.68 12.75
C PHE A 27 -9.16 -5.04 13.18
N MET A 28 -8.20 -4.16 12.93
CA MET A 28 -6.79 -4.38 13.28
C MET A 28 -6.58 -4.44 14.79
N LYS A 29 -7.33 -3.68 15.60
CA LYS A 29 -7.27 -3.81 17.07
C LYS A 29 -7.64 -5.21 17.57
N GLN A 30 -8.56 -5.88 16.90
CA GLN A 30 -9.07 -7.20 17.32
C GLN A 30 -8.35 -8.37 16.65
N TYR A 31 -7.91 -8.19 15.40
CA TYR A 31 -7.48 -9.30 14.54
C TYR A 31 -6.08 -9.14 13.95
N ALA A 32 -5.26 -8.17 14.37
CA ALA A 32 -3.94 -7.86 13.77
C ALA A 32 -2.97 -9.05 13.55
N HIS A 33 -3.08 -10.11 14.36
CA HIS A 33 -2.25 -11.31 14.26
C HIS A 33 -2.79 -12.36 13.28
N GLN A 34 -4.03 -12.21 12.80
CA GLN A 34 -4.73 -13.13 11.89
C GLN A 34 -4.85 -12.56 10.48
N VAL A 35 -4.23 -11.41 10.21
CA VAL A 35 -4.25 -10.73 8.92
C VAL A 35 -3.00 -11.14 8.15
N ASP A 36 -3.19 -11.67 6.94
CA ASP A 36 -2.08 -12.10 6.09
C ASP A 36 -1.38 -10.93 5.38
N ALA A 37 -0.22 -11.18 4.79
CA ALA A 37 0.56 -10.16 4.08
C ALA A 37 -0.22 -9.45 2.96
N SER A 38 -1.10 -10.14 2.25
CA SER A 38 -1.86 -9.55 1.13
C SER A 38 -2.94 -8.61 1.64
N GLU A 39 -3.60 -8.98 2.72
CA GLU A 39 -4.58 -8.14 3.42
C GLU A 39 -3.91 -6.91 4.05
N LEU A 40 -2.79 -7.09 4.75
CA LEU A 40 -2.00 -5.98 5.32
C LEU A 40 -1.61 -4.98 4.23
N ASN A 41 -1.09 -5.48 3.09
CA ASN A 41 -0.72 -4.62 1.97
C ASN A 41 -1.94 -3.91 1.35
N SER A 42 -3.06 -4.60 1.18
CA SER A 42 -4.31 -4.01 0.68
C SER A 42 -4.80 -2.87 1.57
N PHE A 43 -4.79 -3.09 2.89
CA PHE A 43 -5.18 -2.08 3.87
C PHE A 43 -4.24 -0.89 3.84
N ALA A 44 -2.93 -1.14 3.84
CA ALA A 44 -1.91 -0.11 3.81
C ALA A 44 -2.02 0.77 2.56
N ARG A 45 -2.16 0.15 1.37
CA ARG A 45 -2.35 0.86 0.10
C ARG A 45 -3.63 1.70 0.11
N SER A 46 -4.72 1.17 0.67
CA SER A 46 -6.01 1.85 0.69
C SER A 46 -6.03 3.04 1.65
N LEU A 47 -5.46 2.91 2.85
CA LEU A 47 -5.29 4.04 3.76
C LEU A 47 -4.37 5.09 3.14
N GLY A 48 -3.19 4.68 2.67
CA GLY A 48 -2.22 5.59 2.06
C GLY A 48 -2.77 6.36 0.87
N ARG A 49 -3.71 5.82 0.10
CA ARG A 49 -4.31 6.55 -1.03
C ARG A 49 -5.36 7.58 -0.60
N ASN A 50 -6.12 7.27 0.44
CA ASN A 50 -7.38 7.95 0.68
C ASN A 50 -7.41 8.83 1.92
N THR A 51 -6.50 8.61 2.88
CA THR A 51 -6.46 9.43 4.11
C THR A 51 -5.49 10.61 3.99
N ARG A 52 -5.82 11.72 4.65
CA ARG A 52 -4.89 12.86 4.86
C ARG A 52 -4.15 12.76 6.18
N ASP A 53 -4.55 11.85 7.07
CA ASP A 53 -3.93 11.68 8.38
C ASP A 53 -2.56 10.97 8.23
N THR A 54 -1.49 11.71 8.48
CA THR A 54 -0.12 11.19 8.40
C THR A 54 0.18 10.13 9.45
N ALA A 55 -0.49 10.13 10.60
CA ALA A 55 -0.35 9.07 11.60
C ALA A 55 -0.88 7.74 11.08
N LEU A 56 -2.00 7.76 10.34
CA LEU A 56 -2.56 6.57 9.71
C LEU A 56 -1.73 6.08 8.54
N VAL A 57 -1.14 7.00 7.77
CA VAL A 57 -0.17 6.61 6.72
C VAL A 57 1.06 5.93 7.35
N ARG A 58 1.54 6.42 8.51
CA ARG A 58 2.66 5.82 9.22
C ARG A 58 2.30 4.43 9.77
N GLN A 59 1.10 4.27 10.32
CA GLN A 59 0.61 2.95 10.74
C GLN A 59 0.45 1.97 9.55
N ALA A 60 -0.05 2.46 8.42
CA ALA A 60 -0.12 1.69 7.18
C ALA A 60 1.27 1.25 6.69
N LEU A 61 2.30 2.10 6.84
CA LEU A 61 3.68 1.74 6.52
C LEU A 61 4.13 0.56 7.38
N ASP A 62 3.91 0.57 8.70
CA ASP A 62 4.29 -0.55 9.58
C ASP A 62 3.63 -1.87 9.15
N TRP A 63 2.35 -1.83 8.72
CA TRP A 63 1.66 -2.99 8.19
C TRP A 63 2.24 -3.48 6.87
N CYS A 64 2.57 -2.55 5.98
CA CYS A 64 3.21 -2.85 4.70
C CYS A 64 4.61 -3.46 4.89
N GLU A 65 5.38 -2.98 5.86
CA GLU A 65 6.69 -3.55 6.19
C GLU A 65 6.60 -4.99 6.68
N ARG A 66 5.61 -5.28 7.54
CA ARG A 66 5.29 -6.66 7.94
C ARG A 66 4.94 -7.52 6.72
N ALA A 67 4.09 -7.01 5.82
CA ALA A 67 3.71 -7.72 4.61
C ALA A 67 4.91 -8.02 3.71
N VAL A 68 5.79 -7.04 3.47
CA VAL A 68 7.01 -7.20 2.66
C VAL A 68 7.96 -8.22 3.28
N LYS A 69 8.10 -8.22 4.62
CA LYS A 69 8.95 -9.18 5.34
C LYS A 69 8.44 -10.61 5.21
N GLU A 70 7.13 -10.81 5.29
CA GLU A 70 6.50 -12.12 5.14
C GLU A 70 6.51 -12.60 3.69
N LYS A 71 6.21 -11.70 2.75
CA LYS A 71 6.18 -11.98 1.32
C LYS A 71 6.77 -10.79 0.56
N PRO A 72 8.01 -10.88 0.05
CA PRO A 72 8.69 -9.79 -0.66
C PRO A 72 8.19 -9.66 -2.11
N ASP A 73 6.87 -9.45 -2.23
CA ASP A 73 6.16 -9.26 -3.49
C ASP A 73 6.45 -7.85 -4.05
N PRO A 74 6.73 -7.71 -5.36
CA PRO A 74 7.00 -6.40 -5.95
C PRO A 74 5.86 -5.40 -5.76
N GLN A 75 4.60 -5.84 -5.71
CA GLN A 75 3.48 -4.94 -5.42
C GLN A 75 3.50 -4.42 -3.98
N PHE A 76 4.04 -5.19 -3.05
CA PHE A 76 4.11 -4.81 -1.63
C PHE A 76 5.26 -3.82 -1.46
N ILE A 77 6.39 -4.07 -2.12
CA ILE A 77 7.53 -3.14 -2.19
C ILE A 77 7.09 -1.80 -2.80
N GLY A 78 6.37 -1.82 -3.92
CA GLY A 78 5.83 -0.59 -4.53
C GLY A 78 4.81 0.14 -3.65
N THR A 79 4.04 -0.59 -2.83
CA THR A 79 3.15 0.03 -1.84
C THR A 79 3.94 0.68 -0.71
N LYS A 80 5.02 0.06 -0.24
CA LYS A 80 5.95 0.66 0.73
C LYS A 80 6.55 1.96 0.17
N ALA A 81 7.03 1.94 -1.07
CA ALA A 81 7.55 3.12 -1.76
C ALA A 81 6.53 4.26 -1.80
N PHE A 82 5.29 3.97 -2.19
CA PHE A 82 4.19 4.93 -2.21
C PHE A 82 3.95 5.57 -0.83
N LEU A 83 3.93 4.79 0.25
CA LEU A 83 3.71 5.28 1.61
C LEU A 83 4.87 6.15 2.11
N LEU A 84 6.11 5.73 1.83
CA LEU A 84 7.31 6.51 2.17
C LEU A 84 7.33 7.86 1.47
N TYR A 85 7.01 7.89 0.18
CA TYR A 85 6.92 9.13 -0.57
C TYR A 85 5.87 10.07 0.02
N ARG A 86 4.70 9.52 0.38
CA ARG A 86 3.63 10.25 1.05
C ARG A 86 4.02 10.81 2.43
N LEU A 87 4.98 10.19 3.09
CA LEU A 87 5.54 10.62 4.37
C LEU A 87 6.75 11.56 4.21
N GLY A 88 7.15 11.87 2.96
CA GLY A 88 8.26 12.77 2.65
C GLY A 88 9.63 12.10 2.51
N ASP A 89 9.73 10.78 2.65
CA ASP A 89 10.98 10.05 2.40
C ASP A 89 11.09 9.68 0.91
N THR A 90 11.29 10.73 0.10
CA THR A 90 11.33 10.63 -1.36
C THR A 90 12.49 9.76 -1.84
N ASP A 91 13.66 9.88 -1.23
CA ASP A 91 14.86 9.15 -1.65
C ASP A 91 14.69 7.64 -1.46
N GLN A 92 14.18 7.21 -0.30
CA GLN A 92 13.92 5.79 -0.08
C GLN A 92 12.77 5.28 -0.95
N ALA A 93 11.74 6.09 -1.16
CA ALA A 93 10.62 5.74 -2.02
C ALA A 93 11.06 5.45 -3.45
N ILE A 94 11.88 6.32 -4.05
CA ILE A 94 12.38 6.15 -5.42
C ILE A 94 13.16 4.84 -5.55
N ARG A 95 14.09 4.57 -4.61
CA ARG A 95 14.88 3.33 -4.62
C ARG A 95 14.02 2.07 -4.57
N LEU A 96 13.02 2.05 -3.68
CA LEU A 96 12.12 0.90 -3.54
C LEU A 96 11.19 0.75 -4.75
N GLN A 97 10.76 1.86 -5.35
CA GLN A 97 9.92 1.83 -6.54
C GLN A 97 10.68 1.30 -7.76
N GLU A 98 11.96 1.66 -7.90
CA GLU A 98 12.88 1.10 -8.91
C GLU A 98 13.09 -0.40 -8.70
N GLU A 99 13.33 -0.82 -7.45
CA GLU A 99 13.43 -2.24 -7.10
C GLU A 99 12.15 -3.01 -7.45
N ALA A 100 10.98 -2.45 -7.13
CA ALA A 100 9.70 -3.07 -7.45
C ALA A 100 9.51 -3.27 -8.96
N ILE A 101 9.88 -2.27 -9.78
CA ILE A 101 9.78 -2.37 -11.26
C ILE A 101 10.72 -3.46 -11.78
N SER A 102 11.99 -3.44 -11.36
CA SER A 102 12.98 -4.44 -11.78
C SER A 102 12.52 -5.87 -11.46
N ARG A 103 11.95 -6.11 -10.28
CA ARG A 103 11.42 -7.45 -9.92
C ARG A 103 10.18 -7.87 -10.72
N ILE A 104 9.39 -6.92 -11.24
CA ILE A 104 8.25 -7.24 -12.12
C ILE A 104 8.78 -7.62 -13.51
N GLU A 105 9.76 -6.86 -14.02
CA GLU A 105 10.43 -7.11 -15.29
C GLU A 105 11.12 -8.48 -15.31
N ASP A 106 11.85 -8.84 -14.25
CA ASP A 106 12.52 -10.14 -14.12
C ASP A 106 11.56 -11.33 -14.20
N LYS A 107 10.33 -11.15 -13.72
CA LYS A 107 9.29 -12.19 -13.79
C LYS A 107 8.55 -12.21 -15.13
N MET A 108 8.94 -11.34 -16.08
CA MET A 108 8.22 -11.08 -17.33
C MET A 108 6.73 -10.83 -17.10
N GLU A 109 6.41 -10.19 -15.97
CA GLU A 109 5.05 -9.95 -15.54
C GLU A 109 4.46 -8.72 -16.26
N ASN A 110 3.19 -8.86 -16.66
CA ASN A 110 2.26 -7.83 -17.13
C ASN A 110 2.84 -6.43 -17.45
N LYS A 111 3.06 -6.15 -18.75
CA LYS A 111 3.50 -4.85 -19.25
C LYS A 111 2.70 -3.66 -18.72
N TYR A 112 1.39 -3.79 -18.54
CA TYR A 112 0.55 -2.72 -18.00
C TYR A 112 0.90 -2.38 -16.55
N GLN A 113 1.33 -3.37 -15.76
CA GLN A 113 1.78 -3.15 -14.40
C GLN A 113 3.08 -2.36 -14.37
N ILE A 114 4.04 -2.72 -15.22
CA ILE A 114 5.32 -1.99 -15.36
C ILE A 114 5.07 -0.54 -15.74
N GLU A 115 4.25 -0.28 -16.78
CA GLU A 115 3.93 1.08 -17.22
C GLU A 115 3.25 1.91 -16.12
N TYR A 116 2.36 1.30 -15.33
CA TYR A 116 1.73 1.99 -14.20
C TYR A 116 2.74 2.35 -13.11
N GLN A 117 3.64 1.43 -12.75
CA GLN A 117 4.66 1.67 -11.74
C GLN A 117 5.69 2.71 -12.22
N GLN A 118 6.05 2.69 -13.51
CA GLN A 118 6.94 3.70 -14.10
C GLN A 118 6.34 5.11 -14.02
N LYS A 119 5.03 5.25 -14.28
CA LYS A 119 4.34 6.55 -14.12
C LYS A 119 4.39 7.06 -12.67
N LEU A 120 4.30 6.17 -11.68
CA LEU A 120 4.45 6.56 -10.28
C LEU A 120 5.89 7.00 -9.99
N LEU A 121 6.88 6.26 -10.47
CA LEU A 121 8.30 6.60 -10.33
C LEU A 121 8.62 7.97 -10.94
N ASP A 122 8.13 8.25 -12.15
CA ASP A 122 8.36 9.53 -12.81
C ASP A 122 7.78 10.71 -12.02
N LYS A 123 6.60 10.53 -11.41
CA LYS A 123 6.00 11.52 -10.52
C LYS A 123 6.83 11.72 -9.25
N MET A 124 7.29 10.63 -8.64
CA MET A 124 8.16 10.70 -7.45
C MET A 124 9.44 11.48 -7.74
N LYS A 125 10.09 11.20 -8.88
CA LYS A 125 11.32 11.90 -9.32
C LYS A 125 11.11 13.39 -9.57
N LYS A 126 9.88 13.80 -9.91
CA LYS A 126 9.51 15.20 -10.14
C LYS A 126 8.98 15.92 -8.89
N GLY A 127 8.81 15.21 -7.77
CA GLY A 127 8.20 15.78 -6.57
C GLY A 127 6.69 16.03 -6.71
N GLU A 128 6.02 15.37 -7.66
CA GLU A 128 4.58 15.53 -7.90
C GLU A 128 3.74 14.73 -6.90
N GLU A 129 2.50 15.17 -6.62
CA GLU A 129 1.58 14.36 -5.82
C GLU A 129 1.22 13.05 -6.54
N ILE A 130 1.22 11.96 -5.77
CA ILE A 130 0.73 10.65 -6.19
C ILE A 130 -0.52 10.30 -5.36
N ARG A 131 -1.65 10.06 -6.04
CA ARG A 131 -2.90 9.57 -5.46
C ARG A 131 -3.42 8.42 -6.34
#